data_AF-A0A2W4J651-F1
#
_entry.id   AF-A0A2W4J651-F1
#
_cell.length_a   1.000
_cell.length_b   1.000
_cell.length_c   1.000
_cell.angle_alpha   90.00
_cell.angle_beta   90.00
_cell.angle_gamma   90.00
#
_symmetry.space_group_name_H-M   'P 1'
#
loop_
_entity.id
_entity.type
_entity.pdbx_description
1 polymer ?
#
loop_
_entity_poly.entity_id
_entity_poly.type
_entity_poly.pdbx_seq_one_letter_code
_entity_poly.pdbx_strand_id
1 'polypeptide(L)'
;QLDMLGHLHGPGSLAWRMQLRQVDRLVESLVEALPPGGLLAVVADHGMVAVDPEEVVDADACAELTEGVREIGGEARARHVYVEDGAAADVLAAWRETLGDRAWVVSKDEAIAAGWFGERVEDRVVQRIGDVVAAARGRAGVVRRSYEPLESRLIGQHGSLSTAEQLVPLVLAYR
;
A
#
# COMPACT_ATOMS: atom_id res chain seq x y z
N GLN A 1 4.24 5.00 15.41
CA GLN A 1 4.58 6.46 15.38
C GLN A 1 5.41 6.82 14.15
N LEU A 2 6.47 6.06 13.80
CA LEU A 2 7.27 6.35 12.59
C LEU A 2 6.42 6.33 11.31
N ASP A 3 5.59 5.30 11.16
CA ASP A 3 4.62 5.15 10.07
C ASP A 3 3.69 6.37 9.93
N MET A 4 2.94 6.71 10.99
CA MET A 4 2.09 7.91 11.04
C MET A 4 2.79 9.20 10.58
N LEU A 5 4.03 9.46 11.00
CA LEU A 5 4.75 10.64 10.53
C LEU A 5 5.17 10.54 9.06
N GLY A 6 5.36 9.32 8.56
CA GLY A 6 5.59 9.03 7.15
C GLY A 6 4.37 9.41 6.33
N HIS A 7 3.17 9.02 6.78
CA HIS A 7 1.92 9.44 6.17
C HIS A 7 1.71 10.95 6.21
N LEU A 8 1.88 11.59 7.37
CA LEU A 8 1.54 13.01 7.55
C LEU A 8 2.55 13.98 6.93
N HIS A 9 3.83 13.64 6.93
CA HIS A 9 4.91 14.54 6.51
C HIS A 9 5.74 14.02 5.33
N GLY A 10 5.48 12.78 4.89
CA GLY A 10 6.25 12.09 3.86
C GLY A 10 7.50 11.39 4.43
N PRO A 11 7.89 10.24 3.85
CA PRO A 11 9.14 9.56 4.19
C PRO A 11 10.35 10.48 3.94
N GLY A 12 11.34 10.44 4.84
CA GLY A 12 12.55 11.27 4.75
C GLY A 12 12.41 12.72 5.24
N SER A 13 11.19 13.18 5.53
CA SER A 13 10.94 14.50 6.13
C SER A 13 11.68 14.69 7.47
N LEU A 14 11.83 15.94 7.92
CA LEU A 14 12.51 16.22 9.19
C LEU A 14 11.80 15.55 10.37
N ALA A 15 10.47 15.65 10.44
CA ALA A 15 9.67 15.02 11.49
C ALA A 15 9.88 13.49 11.49
N TRP A 16 9.78 12.86 10.31
CA TRP A 16 10.00 11.42 10.16
C TRP A 16 11.41 10.99 10.59
N ARG A 17 12.46 11.70 10.15
CA ARG A 17 13.85 11.40 10.52
C ARG A 17 14.12 11.59 12.02
N MET A 18 13.46 12.55 12.67
CA MET A 18 13.58 12.73 14.12
C MET A 18 12.94 11.59 14.90
N GLN A 19 11.80 11.07 14.43
CA GLN A 19 11.20 9.88 15.02
C GLN A 19 12.05 8.62 14.77
N LEU A 20 12.63 8.49 13.57
CA LEU A 20 13.54 7.38 13.29
C LEU A 20 14.73 7.38 14.26
N ARG A 21 15.28 8.55 14.59
CA ARG A 21 16.32 8.67 15.62
C ARG A 21 15.86 8.24 17.01
N GLN A 22 14.58 8.41 17.36
CA GLN A 22 14.07 7.88 18.63
C GLN A 22 14.01 6.35 18.62
N VAL A 23 13.55 5.75 17.50
CA VAL A 23 13.53 4.29 17.33
C VAL A 23 14.96 3.72 17.41
N ASP A 24 15.91 4.37 16.74
CA ASP A 24 17.33 4.00 16.75
C ASP A 24 17.91 3.94 18.18
N ARG A 25 17.69 4.98 18.99
CA ARG A 25 18.12 5.01 20.41
C ARG A 25 17.45 3.94 21.27
N LEU A 26 16.18 3.65 21.02
CA LEU A 26 15.47 2.58 21.72
C LEU A 26 16.12 1.23 21.40
N VAL A 27 16.41 0.97 20.13
CA VAL A 27 17.11 -0.26 19.69
C VAL A 27 18.50 -0.34 20.32
N GLU A 28 19.28 0.74 20.33
CA GLU A 28 20.58 0.81 21.00
C GLU A 28 20.49 0.41 22.48
N SER A 29 19.53 0.98 23.21
CA SER A 29 19.31 0.64 24.63
C SER A 29 18.93 -0.83 24.84
N LEU A 30 18.16 -1.42 23.92
CA LEU A 30 17.83 -2.85 23.98
C LEU A 30 19.07 -3.72 23.72
N VAL A 31 19.91 -3.33 22.76
CA VAL A 31 21.16 -4.04 22.45
C VAL A 31 22.12 -4.03 23.64
N GLU A 32 22.30 -2.89 24.30
CA GLU A 32 23.17 -2.77 25.49
C GLU A 32 22.69 -3.67 26.65
N ALA A 33 21.37 -3.82 26.78
CA ALA A 33 20.73 -4.63 27.81
C ALA A 33 20.61 -6.13 27.45
N LEU A 34 21.04 -6.56 26.25
CA LEU A 34 20.94 -7.97 25.84
C LEU A 34 21.72 -8.87 26.80
N PRO A 35 21.13 -9.98 27.29
CA PRO A 35 21.85 -10.98 28.07
C PRO A 35 22.78 -11.79 27.18
N PRO A 36 23.81 -12.45 27.74
CA PRO A 36 24.62 -13.43 27.00
C PRO A 36 23.74 -14.50 26.35
N GLY A 37 23.98 -14.79 25.08
CA GLY A 37 23.16 -15.70 24.26
C GLY A 37 21.86 -15.09 23.74
N GLY A 38 21.60 -13.81 24.00
CA GLY A 38 20.42 -13.10 23.51
C GLY A 38 20.56 -12.66 22.04
N LEU A 39 19.46 -12.71 21.31
CA LEU A 39 19.32 -12.19 19.94
C LEU A 39 18.21 -11.13 19.92
N LEU A 40 18.51 -9.97 19.34
CA LEU A 40 17.52 -8.98 18.94
C LEU A 40 17.40 -8.99 17.41
N ALA A 41 16.17 -9.14 16.91
CA ALA A 41 15.83 -8.96 15.50
C ALA A 41 14.86 -7.78 15.37
N VAL A 42 15.25 -6.78 14.57
CA VAL A 42 14.44 -5.59 14.28
C VAL A 42 13.99 -5.67 12.82
N VAL A 43 12.67 -5.61 12.62
CA VAL A 43 12.03 -5.69 11.30
C VAL A 43 10.97 -4.61 11.13
N ALA A 44 10.48 -4.46 9.90
CA ALA A 44 9.24 -3.74 9.61
C ALA A 44 8.29 -4.63 8.81
N ASP A 45 7.02 -4.26 8.77
CA ASP A 45 5.97 -4.85 7.95
C ASP A 45 5.95 -4.27 6.52
N HIS A 46 6.22 -2.97 6.39
CA HIS A 46 6.31 -2.31 5.08
C HIS A 46 7.24 -1.08 5.11
N GLY A 47 7.55 -0.60 3.91
CA GLY A 47 8.15 0.70 3.64
C GLY A 47 7.09 1.77 3.38
N MET A 48 7.46 2.83 2.65
CA MET A 48 6.60 3.99 2.40
C MET A 48 7.09 4.77 1.19
N VAL A 49 6.16 5.30 0.38
CA VAL A 49 6.44 6.19 -0.75
C VAL A 49 5.72 7.52 -0.55
N ALA A 50 6.37 8.63 -0.88
CA ALA A 50 5.67 9.91 -1.01
C ALA A 50 4.93 9.93 -2.35
N VAL A 51 3.59 10.04 -2.33
CA VAL A 51 2.82 10.16 -3.56
C VAL A 51 3.04 11.52 -4.22
N ASP A 52 2.95 11.56 -5.55
CA ASP A 52 2.97 12.80 -6.32
C ASP A 52 1.53 13.28 -6.54
N PRO A 53 1.13 14.48 -6.08
CA PRO A 53 -0.20 15.01 -6.31
C PRO A 53 -0.62 15.06 -7.78
N GLU A 54 0.32 15.16 -8.73
CA GLU A 54 0.04 15.16 -10.17
C GLU A 54 -0.22 13.75 -10.72
N GLU A 55 0.30 12.72 -10.06
CA GLU A 55 0.08 11.31 -10.45
C GLU A 55 -1.09 10.66 -9.71
N VAL A 56 -1.65 11.33 -8.69
CA VAL A 56 -2.79 10.85 -7.91
C VAL A 56 -4.10 11.02 -8.70
N VAL A 57 -4.84 9.92 -8.83
CA VAL A 57 -6.18 9.89 -9.44
C VAL A 57 -7.24 9.86 -8.35
N ASP A 58 -8.23 10.75 -8.43
CA ASP A 58 -9.42 10.68 -7.58
C ASP A 58 -10.49 9.85 -8.28
N ALA A 59 -10.71 8.62 -7.81
CA ALA A 59 -11.66 7.70 -8.41
C ALA A 59 -13.09 8.26 -8.38
N ASP A 60 -13.46 8.96 -7.30
CA ASP A 60 -14.81 9.51 -7.14
C ASP A 60 -15.14 10.62 -8.16
N ALA A 61 -14.10 11.22 -8.77
CA ALA A 61 -14.23 12.29 -9.77
C ALA A 61 -14.09 11.78 -11.22
N CYS A 62 -13.93 10.46 -11.42
CA CYS A 62 -13.73 9.84 -12.73
C CYS A 62 -14.89 8.87 -13.00
N ALA A 63 -15.76 9.20 -13.96
CA ALA A 63 -16.93 8.38 -14.26
C ALA A 63 -16.51 6.97 -14.72
N GLU A 64 -15.44 6.88 -15.50
CA GLU A 64 -14.85 5.64 -16.01
C GLU A 64 -14.36 4.70 -14.88
N LEU A 65 -14.03 5.24 -13.70
CA LEU A 65 -13.61 4.44 -12.54
C LEU A 65 -14.76 4.08 -11.60
N THR A 66 -15.97 4.59 -11.84
CA THR A 66 -17.15 4.39 -10.98
C THR A 66 -18.31 3.68 -11.70
N GLU A 67 -18.37 3.73 -13.02
CA GLU A 67 -19.37 3.00 -13.80
C GLU A 67 -19.21 1.48 -13.64
N GLY A 68 -20.30 0.78 -13.29
CA GLY A 68 -20.28 -0.66 -13.03
C GLY A 68 -19.53 -1.08 -11.75
N VAL A 69 -19.07 -0.13 -10.94
CA VAL A 69 -18.39 -0.37 -9.66
C VAL A 69 -19.39 -0.26 -8.51
N ARG A 70 -19.47 -1.32 -7.72
CA ARG A 70 -20.31 -1.40 -6.52
C ARG A 70 -19.62 -0.82 -5.29
N GLU A 71 -18.33 -1.13 -5.11
CA GLU A 71 -17.54 -0.65 -3.98
C GLU A 71 -16.04 -0.61 -4.34
N ILE A 72 -15.31 0.31 -3.71
CA ILE A 72 -13.85 0.38 -3.80
C ILE A 72 -13.28 0.32 -2.38
N GLY A 73 -12.54 -0.73 -2.09
CA GLY A 73 -11.78 -0.89 -0.85
C GLY A 73 -10.27 -0.87 -1.07
N GLY A 74 -9.53 -1.23 -0.01
CA GLY A 74 -8.08 -1.21 0.00
C GLY A 74 -7.50 0.18 0.25
N GLU A 75 -6.19 0.33 0.07
CA GLU A 75 -5.45 1.56 0.34
C GLU A 75 -5.22 2.35 -0.96
N ALA A 76 -4.80 3.61 -0.85
CA ALA A 76 -4.57 4.45 -2.03
C ALA A 76 -3.55 3.87 -3.02
N ARG A 77 -2.67 2.99 -2.55
CA ARG A 77 -1.65 2.32 -3.37
C ARG A 77 -2.09 0.96 -3.89
N ALA A 78 -3.13 0.36 -3.31
CA ALA A 78 -3.62 -0.97 -3.68
C ALA A 78 -5.14 -1.02 -3.54
N ARG A 79 -5.86 -0.75 -4.63
CA ARG A 79 -7.32 -0.73 -4.65
C ARG A 79 -7.88 -2.09 -4.99
N HIS A 80 -8.90 -2.48 -4.23
CA HIS A 80 -9.74 -3.64 -4.47
C HIS A 80 -11.10 -3.14 -4.94
N VAL A 81 -11.41 -3.35 -6.20
CA VAL A 81 -12.63 -2.85 -6.85
C VAL A 81 -13.61 -4.00 -6.94
N TYR A 82 -14.78 -3.81 -6.34
CA TYR A 82 -15.89 -4.76 -6.37
C TYR A 82 -16.91 -4.26 -7.37
N VAL A 83 -17.32 -5.12 -8.28
CA VAL A 83 -18.14 -4.74 -9.43
C VAL A 83 -19.59 -5.15 -9.26
N GLU A 84 -20.47 -4.53 -10.04
CA GLU A 84 -21.84 -4.99 -10.23
C GLU A 84 -21.87 -6.27 -11.09
N ASP A 85 -22.94 -7.06 -10.94
CA ASP A 85 -23.09 -8.33 -11.66
C ASP A 85 -23.00 -8.13 -13.18
N GLY A 86 -22.05 -8.82 -13.82
CA GLY A 86 -21.83 -8.74 -15.26
C GLY A 86 -20.91 -7.62 -15.74
N ALA A 87 -20.46 -6.71 -14.87
CA ALA A 87 -19.64 -5.55 -15.26
C ALA A 87 -18.12 -5.78 -15.21
N ALA A 88 -17.65 -6.94 -14.74
CA ALA A 88 -16.23 -7.18 -14.44
C ALA A 88 -15.27 -6.90 -15.61
N ALA A 89 -15.63 -7.30 -16.83
CA ALA A 89 -14.78 -7.12 -18.00
C ALA A 89 -14.68 -5.64 -18.40
N ASP A 90 -15.80 -4.91 -18.37
CA ASP A 90 -15.86 -3.50 -18.73
C ASP A 90 -15.14 -2.64 -17.69
N VAL A 91 -15.34 -2.91 -16.40
CA VAL A 91 -14.61 -2.23 -15.31
C VAL A 91 -13.11 -2.49 -15.40
N LEU A 92 -12.69 -3.73 -15.66
CA LEU A 92 -11.27 -4.05 -15.82
C LEU A 92 -10.64 -3.28 -16.98
N ALA A 93 -11.34 -3.19 -18.11
CA ALA A 93 -10.89 -2.44 -19.28
C ALA A 93 -10.79 -0.94 -18.98
N ALA A 94 -11.83 -0.35 -18.37
CA ALA A 94 -11.86 1.06 -18.01
C ALA A 94 -10.74 1.41 -17.02
N TRP A 95 -10.56 0.61 -15.96
CA TRP A 95 -9.48 0.83 -14.99
C TRP A 95 -8.09 0.72 -15.61
N ARG A 96 -7.89 -0.22 -16.55
CA ARG A 96 -6.63 -0.35 -17.30
C ARG A 96 -6.36 0.88 -18.17
N GLU A 97 -7.38 1.35 -18.90
CA GLU A 97 -7.27 2.51 -19.78
C GLU A 97 -7.01 3.79 -18.99
N THR A 98 -7.82 4.06 -17.95
CA THR A 98 -7.73 5.29 -17.16
C THR A 98 -6.43 5.38 -16.36
N LEU A 99 -5.99 4.29 -15.73
CA LEU A 99 -4.77 4.32 -14.92
C LEU A 99 -3.52 4.22 -15.79
N GLY A 100 -3.58 3.52 -16.93
CA GLY A 100 -2.46 3.36 -17.85
C GLY A 100 -1.20 2.88 -17.14
N ASP A 101 -0.08 3.57 -17.35
CA ASP A 101 1.21 3.21 -16.74
C ASP A 101 1.30 3.49 -15.24
N ARG A 102 0.30 4.14 -14.64
CA ARG A 102 0.29 4.51 -13.22
C ARG A 102 -0.05 3.34 -12.29
N ALA A 103 -0.55 2.22 -12.80
CA ALA A 103 -0.87 1.06 -11.98
C ALA A 103 -0.73 -0.26 -12.75
N TRP A 104 -0.47 -1.34 -12.03
CA TRP A 104 -0.78 -2.68 -12.49
C TRP A 104 -2.25 -2.95 -12.19
N VAL A 105 -3.07 -3.05 -13.23
CA VAL A 105 -4.51 -3.31 -13.12
C VAL A 105 -4.82 -4.69 -13.68
N VAL A 106 -5.28 -5.56 -12.80
CA VAL A 106 -5.48 -6.98 -13.08
C VAL A 106 -6.81 -7.47 -12.52
N SER A 107 -7.36 -8.54 -13.08
CA SER A 107 -8.48 -9.23 -12.47
C SER A 107 -8.07 -9.93 -11.17
N LYS A 108 -9.05 -10.31 -10.36
CA LYS A 108 -8.87 -11.17 -9.18
C LYS A 108 -8.02 -12.41 -9.49
N ASP A 109 -8.40 -13.13 -10.54
CA ASP A 109 -7.75 -14.39 -10.91
C ASP A 109 -6.31 -14.16 -11.39
N GLU A 110 -6.07 -13.09 -12.15
CA GLU A 110 -4.73 -12.70 -12.57
C GLU A 110 -3.84 -12.34 -11.36
N ALA A 111 -4.36 -11.59 -10.38
CA ALA A 111 -3.62 -11.23 -9.17
C ALA A 111 -3.28 -12.45 -8.31
N ILE A 112 -4.23 -13.39 -8.16
CA ILE A 112 -4.01 -14.65 -7.44
C ILE A 112 -2.97 -15.51 -8.17
N ALA A 113 -3.11 -15.69 -9.49
CA ALA A 113 -2.19 -16.47 -10.30
C ALA A 113 -0.77 -15.88 -10.31
N ALA A 114 -0.65 -14.55 -10.22
CA ALA A 114 0.62 -13.84 -10.09
C ALA A 114 1.22 -13.90 -8.66
N GLY A 115 0.52 -14.53 -7.70
CA GLY A 115 1.00 -14.74 -6.34
C GLY A 115 0.97 -13.49 -5.45
N TRP A 116 0.19 -12.46 -5.80
CA TRP A 116 0.14 -11.19 -5.03
C TRP A 116 -0.32 -11.40 -3.58
N PHE A 117 -1.06 -12.48 -3.31
CA PHE A 117 -1.60 -12.82 -2.00
C PHE A 117 -0.93 -14.07 -1.40
N GLY A 118 0.24 -14.46 -1.91
CA GLY A 118 0.97 -15.66 -1.53
C GLY A 118 0.68 -16.88 -2.41
N GLU A 119 1.41 -17.97 -2.19
CA GLU A 119 1.34 -19.20 -3.01
C GLU A 119 -0.03 -19.89 -2.93
N ARG A 120 -0.73 -19.76 -1.80
CA ARG A 120 -2.05 -20.35 -1.57
C ARG A 120 -2.99 -19.32 -0.97
N VAL A 121 -4.14 -19.16 -1.59
CA VAL A 121 -5.21 -18.27 -1.10
C VAL A 121 -6.36 -19.13 -0.60
N GLU A 122 -6.70 -19.01 0.68
CA GLU A 122 -7.84 -19.72 1.25
C GLU A 122 -9.16 -19.13 0.71
N ASP A 123 -10.20 -19.97 0.53
CA ASP A 123 -11.50 -19.54 -0.02
C ASP A 123 -12.12 -18.34 0.74
N ARG A 124 -11.94 -18.30 2.07
CA ARG A 124 -12.39 -17.19 2.92
C ARG A 124 -11.70 -15.85 2.61
N VAL A 125 -10.50 -15.89 2.03
CA VAL A 125 -9.71 -14.71 1.64
C VAL A 125 -10.07 -14.30 0.21
N VAL A 126 -10.36 -15.24 -0.69
CA VAL A 126 -10.75 -14.94 -2.08
C VAL A 126 -11.93 -13.97 -2.15
N GLN A 127 -12.90 -14.11 -1.24
CA GLN A 127 -14.07 -13.23 -1.14
C GLN A 127 -13.73 -11.77 -0.74
N ARG A 128 -12.53 -11.52 -0.19
CA ARG A 128 -12.03 -10.19 0.19
C ARG A 128 -11.14 -9.56 -0.88
N ILE A 129 -10.83 -10.30 -1.94
CA ILE A 129 -10.08 -9.77 -3.08
C ILE A 129 -11.09 -9.13 -4.03
N GLY A 130 -10.83 -7.90 -4.47
CA GLY A 130 -11.67 -7.21 -5.44
C GLY A 130 -11.72 -7.97 -6.76
N ASP A 131 -12.79 -7.81 -7.52
CA ASP A 131 -12.93 -8.40 -8.85
C ASP A 131 -11.90 -7.82 -9.83
N VAL A 132 -11.52 -6.54 -9.60
CA VAL A 132 -10.34 -5.89 -10.17
C VAL A 132 -9.44 -5.41 -9.04
N VAL A 133 -8.13 -5.60 -9.18
CA VAL A 133 -7.10 -5.12 -8.25
C VAL A 133 -6.17 -4.17 -9.00
N ALA A 134 -5.96 -2.98 -8.43
CA ALA A 134 -5.08 -1.97 -8.97
C ALA A 134 -3.97 -1.61 -7.99
N ALA A 135 -2.73 -2.01 -8.30
CA ALA A 135 -1.54 -1.71 -7.53
C ALA A 135 -0.77 -0.56 -8.18
N ALA A 136 -0.66 0.58 -7.49
CA ALA A 136 -0.06 1.80 -8.01
C ALA A 136 1.45 1.66 -8.27
N ARG A 137 1.94 2.28 -9.34
CA ARG A 137 3.35 2.28 -9.74
C ARG A 137 3.98 3.62 -9.39
N GLY A 138 5.29 3.61 -9.14
CA GLY A 138 6.05 4.84 -8.88
C GLY A 138 5.45 5.65 -7.73
N ARG A 139 5.11 6.91 -8.01
CA ARG A 139 4.56 7.86 -7.02
C ARG A 139 3.05 8.06 -7.19
N ALA A 140 2.39 7.29 -8.04
CA ALA A 140 0.96 7.36 -8.23
C ALA A 140 0.18 6.79 -7.04
N GLY A 141 -1.12 7.07 -7.04
CA GLY A 141 -2.10 6.50 -6.12
C GLY A 141 -3.52 6.76 -6.64
N VAL A 142 -4.48 5.97 -6.15
CA VAL A 142 -5.90 6.14 -6.44
C VAL A 142 -6.61 6.48 -5.13
N VAL A 143 -7.14 7.67 -5.01
CA VAL A 143 -7.82 8.17 -3.80
C VAL A 143 -9.33 8.20 -3.99
N ARG A 144 -10.06 8.34 -2.88
CA ARG A 144 -11.51 8.53 -2.87
C ARG A 144 -11.84 9.75 -2.01
N ARG A 145 -11.70 10.96 -2.55
CA ARG A 145 -11.78 12.17 -1.72
C ARG A 145 -13.16 12.39 -1.09
N SER A 146 -14.21 11.83 -1.68
CA SER A 146 -15.57 11.96 -1.16
C SER A 146 -15.84 11.01 0.00
N TYR A 147 -15.22 9.83 0.01
CA TYR A 147 -15.46 8.77 1.01
C TYR A 147 -14.33 8.64 2.05
N GLU A 148 -13.10 8.98 1.68
CA GLU A 148 -11.87 8.84 2.47
C GLU A 148 -11.10 10.18 2.53
N PRO A 149 -11.71 11.30 2.98
CA PRO A 149 -11.14 12.63 2.84
C PRO A 149 -9.87 12.87 3.67
N LEU A 150 -9.66 12.12 4.75
CA LEU A 150 -8.47 12.25 5.59
C LEU A 150 -7.30 11.47 5.01
N GLU A 151 -7.56 10.23 4.61
CA GLU A 151 -6.62 9.30 3.99
C GLU A 151 -6.13 9.85 2.64
N SER A 152 -7.02 10.49 1.89
CA SER A 152 -6.72 11.13 0.61
C SER A 152 -5.79 12.35 0.73
N ARG A 153 -5.55 12.86 1.95
CA ARG A 153 -4.62 13.98 2.23
C ARG A 153 -3.24 13.53 2.68
N LEU A 154 -3.03 12.23 2.92
CA LEU A 154 -1.74 11.72 3.38
C LEU A 154 -0.71 11.82 2.25
N ILE A 155 0.49 12.28 2.63
CA ILE A 155 1.63 12.50 1.73
C ILE A 155 2.38 11.19 1.49
N GLY A 156 2.65 10.46 2.58
CA GLY A 156 3.19 9.11 2.51
C GLY A 156 2.05 8.12 2.32
N GLN A 157 2.26 7.13 1.47
CA GLN A 157 1.39 5.97 1.31
C GLN A 157 2.23 4.70 1.11
N HIS A 158 1.63 3.55 1.38
CA HIS A 158 2.20 2.23 1.12
C HIS A 158 1.10 1.26 0.68
N GLY A 159 1.47 0.00 0.40
CA GLY A 159 0.53 -1.08 0.10
C GLY A 159 0.67 -1.65 -1.31
N SER A 160 1.41 -0.99 -2.22
CA SER A 160 1.67 -1.51 -3.56
C SER A 160 2.94 -2.37 -3.64
N LEU A 161 3.24 -2.83 -4.86
CA LEU A 161 4.29 -3.77 -5.20
C LEU A 161 5.65 -3.10 -5.48
N SER A 162 5.81 -1.81 -5.16
CA SER A 162 7.10 -1.16 -5.36
C SER A 162 8.12 -1.66 -4.32
N THR A 163 9.39 -1.72 -4.71
CA THR A 163 10.46 -2.14 -3.80
C THR A 163 10.59 -1.23 -2.58
N ALA A 164 10.24 0.05 -2.70
CA ALA A 164 10.25 1.00 -1.59
C ALA A 164 9.14 0.75 -0.56
N GLU A 165 8.09 0.01 -0.94
CA GLU A 165 7.01 -0.40 -0.04
C GLU A 165 7.23 -1.82 0.50
N GLN A 166 7.80 -2.73 -0.30
CA GLN A 166 7.95 -4.13 0.08
C GLN A 166 9.26 -4.46 0.81
N LEU A 167 10.37 -3.78 0.47
CA LEU A 167 11.65 -4.09 1.09
C LEU A 167 11.75 -3.45 2.47
N VAL A 168 11.80 -4.32 3.47
CA VAL A 168 11.91 -3.96 4.88
C VAL A 168 13.26 -4.38 5.45
N PRO A 169 13.80 -3.65 6.43
CA PRO A 169 15.04 -4.06 7.08
C PRO A 169 14.84 -5.35 7.88
N LEU A 170 15.89 -6.16 7.94
CA LEU A 170 16.09 -7.18 8.97
C LEU A 170 17.46 -6.92 9.59
N VAL A 171 17.47 -6.30 10.77
CA VAL A 171 18.70 -5.99 11.52
C VAL A 171 18.81 -6.93 12.70
N LEU A 172 19.96 -7.58 12.84
CA LEU A 172 20.23 -8.54 13.90
C LEU A 172 21.35 -8.04 14.81
N ALA A 173 21.17 -8.18 16.12
CA ALA A 173 22.20 -7.97 17.13
C ALA A 173 22.23 -9.18 18.08
N TYR A 174 23.43 -9.63 18.42
CA TYR A 174 23.65 -10.78 19.30
C TYR A 174 24.74 -10.48 20.32
N ARG A 175 24.65 -11.10 21.50
CA ARG A 175 25.65 -10.98 22.57
C ARG A 175 26.13 -12.33 23.06
#